data_AF-A8AL63-F1
#
_entry.id   AF-A8AL63-F1
#
_cell.length_a   1.000
_cell.length_b   1.000
_cell.length_c   1.000
_cell.angle_alpha   90.00
_cell.angle_beta   90.00
_cell.angle_gamma   90.00
#
_symmetry.space_group_name_H-M   'P 1'
#
loop_
_entity.id
_entity.type
_entity.pdbx_description
1 polymer ?
#
loop_
_entity_poly.entity_id
_entity_poly.type
_entity_poly.pdbx_seq_one_letter_code
_entity_poly.pdbx_strand_id
1 'polypeptide(L)'
;MTTVFTTLKPYLKQAVAQNARTGLPVMRPLFLHYEDDAQTYTLKYQYLLGRDLLVAPVHEQGRRDWTLYLPEDNWINAWTGETLRGGEITVDAPLGKPPVFYRAESEWASLFASLRTI
;
A
#
# COMPACT_ATOMS: atom_id res chain seq x y z
N MET A 1 14.80 6.85 -2.97
CA MET A 1 13.55 6.94 -2.19
C MET A 1 12.90 8.32 -2.20
N THR A 2 13.64 9.43 -2.18
CA THR A 2 13.04 10.78 -2.27
C THR A 2 12.30 11.01 -3.58
N THR A 3 12.79 10.49 -4.71
CA THR A 3 12.10 10.54 -6.00
C THR A 3 10.72 9.87 -5.95
N VAL A 4 10.62 8.67 -5.36
CA VAL A 4 9.35 7.96 -5.14
C VAL A 4 8.39 8.84 -4.33
N PHE A 5 8.87 9.43 -3.23
CA PHE A 5 8.06 10.32 -2.39
C PHE A 5 7.57 11.56 -3.16
N THR A 6 8.43 12.23 -3.94
CA THR A 6 8.02 13.41 -4.69
C THR A 6 7.05 13.08 -5.83
N THR A 7 7.19 11.91 -6.46
CA THR A 7 6.21 11.41 -7.44
C THR A 7 4.84 11.19 -6.80
N LEU A 8 4.78 10.65 -5.58
CA LEU A 8 3.52 10.44 -4.84
C LEU A 8 2.88 11.73 -4.29
N LYS A 9 3.51 12.90 -4.43
CA LYS A 9 3.02 14.18 -3.89
C LYS A 9 1.56 14.51 -4.25
N PRO A 10 1.06 14.33 -5.49
CA PRO A 10 -0.33 14.61 -5.81
C PRO A 10 -1.31 13.76 -5.01
N TYR A 11 -1.02 12.45 -4.89
CA TYR A 11 -1.80 11.49 -4.12
C TYR A 11 -1.83 11.85 -2.63
N LEU A 12 -0.66 12.12 -2.05
CA LEU A 12 -0.53 12.52 -0.65
C LEU A 12 -1.29 13.81 -0.35
N LYS A 13 -1.24 14.79 -1.26
CA LYS A 13 -2.02 16.04 -1.12
C LYS A 13 -3.52 15.79 -1.11
N GLN A 14 -4.03 14.88 -1.94
CA GLN A 14 -5.45 14.52 -1.94
C GLN A 14 -5.84 13.88 -0.59
N ALA A 15 -5.04 12.95 -0.08
CA ALA A 15 -5.29 12.30 1.22
C ALA A 15 -5.25 13.32 2.38
N VAL A 16 -4.29 14.24 2.39
CA VAL A 16 -4.21 15.33 3.39
C VAL A 16 -5.42 16.26 3.31
N ALA A 17 -5.88 16.60 2.09
CA ALA A 17 -7.07 17.41 1.91
C ALA A 17 -8.34 16.68 2.41
N GLN A 18 -8.43 15.36 2.22
CA GLN A 18 -9.53 14.56 2.79
C GLN A 18 -9.49 14.55 4.32
N ASN A 19 -8.30 14.38 4.90
CA ASN A 19 -8.09 14.47 6.35
C ASN A 19 -8.58 15.81 6.91
N ALA A 20 -8.21 16.93 6.28
CA ALA A 20 -8.65 18.26 6.72
C ALA A 20 -10.17 18.45 6.65
N ARG A 21 -10.85 17.82 5.70
CA ARG A 21 -12.32 17.93 5.52
C ARG A 21 -13.13 17.01 6.42
N THR A 22 -12.62 15.80 6.70
CA THR A 22 -13.43 14.70 7.26
C THR A 22 -12.84 14.08 8.52
N GLY A 23 -11.59 14.41 8.86
CA GLY A 23 -10.85 13.74 9.93
C GLY A 23 -10.30 12.36 9.55
N LEU A 24 -10.52 11.89 8.31
CA LEU A 24 -10.03 10.58 7.89
C LEU A 24 -8.50 10.58 7.74
N PRO A 25 -7.74 9.78 8.51
CA PRO A 25 -6.29 9.88 8.56
C PRO A 25 -5.62 9.48 7.24
N VAL A 26 -4.39 9.94 7.03
CA VAL A 26 -3.60 9.62 5.82
C VAL A 26 -3.06 8.19 5.86
N MET A 27 -2.56 7.74 7.02
CA MET A 27 -2.24 6.33 7.28
C MET A 27 -3.43 5.71 8.00
N ARG A 28 -3.97 4.62 7.47
CA ARG A 28 -5.24 4.03 7.90
C ARG A 28 -5.03 2.57 8.26
N PRO A 29 -5.67 2.06 9.32
CA PRO A 29 -5.79 0.62 9.49
C PRO A 29 -6.61 0.03 8.35
N LEU A 30 -6.37 -1.24 8.01
CA LEU A 30 -7.03 -1.89 6.87
C LEU A 30 -8.54 -2.01 7.09
N PHE A 31 -8.97 -2.35 8.32
CA PHE A 31 -10.39 -2.54 8.65
C PHE A 31 -11.28 -1.34 8.32
N LEU A 32 -10.72 -0.12 8.21
CA LEU A 32 -11.48 1.08 7.87
C LEU A 32 -12.11 1.00 6.47
N HIS A 33 -11.52 0.23 5.56
CA HIS A 33 -12.02 0.06 4.18
C HIS A 33 -12.45 -1.38 3.87
N TYR A 34 -12.25 -2.29 4.81
CA TYR A 34 -12.48 -3.73 4.68
C TYR A 34 -13.14 -4.24 5.98
N GLU A 35 -14.28 -3.66 6.34
CA GLU A 35 -14.95 -3.87 7.65
C GLU A 35 -15.43 -5.32 7.85
N ASP A 36 -15.79 -6.01 6.76
CA ASP A 36 -16.26 -7.41 6.81
C ASP A 36 -15.12 -8.42 6.95
N ASP A 37 -13.86 -7.96 6.89
CA ASP A 37 -12.67 -8.80 6.94
C ASP A 37 -12.08 -8.82 8.35
N ALA A 38 -12.43 -9.84 9.11
CA ALA A 38 -12.02 -10.01 10.50
C ALA A 38 -10.48 -10.04 10.70
N GLN A 39 -9.71 -10.48 9.70
CA GLN A 39 -8.25 -10.54 9.84
C GLN A 39 -7.66 -9.13 9.97
N THR A 40 -8.24 -8.16 9.28
CA THR A 40 -7.74 -6.77 9.22
C THR A 40 -7.76 -6.04 10.56
N TYR A 41 -8.61 -6.47 11.51
CA TYR A 41 -8.70 -5.88 12.85
C TYR A 41 -7.51 -6.21 13.76
N THR A 42 -6.77 -7.28 13.45
CA THR A 42 -5.65 -7.76 14.27
C THR A 42 -4.29 -7.29 13.75
N LEU A 43 -4.24 -6.74 12.53
CA LEU A 43 -3.02 -6.30 11.88
C LEU A 43 -2.48 -5.01 12.51
N LYS A 44 -1.18 -5.00 12.81
CA LYS A 44 -0.49 -3.86 13.46
C LYS A 44 0.64 -3.25 12.63
N TYR A 45 1.23 -4.02 11.73
CA TYR A 45 2.48 -3.67 11.04
C TYR A 45 2.31 -3.42 9.54
N GLN A 46 1.06 -3.33 9.08
CA GLN A 46 0.73 -2.90 7.73
C GLN A 46 -0.41 -1.90 7.78
N TYR A 47 -0.46 -1.01 6.80
CA TYR A 47 -1.42 0.08 6.75
C TYR A 47 -1.79 0.42 5.32
N LEU A 48 -2.94 1.09 5.17
CA LEU A 48 -3.29 1.77 3.94
C LEU A 48 -2.77 3.20 3.98
N LEU A 49 -2.00 3.61 2.97
CA LEU A 49 -1.66 5.00 2.72
C LEU A 49 -2.74 5.56 1.80
N GLY A 50 -3.64 6.39 2.34
CA GLY A 50 -4.88 6.76 1.65
C GLY A 50 -5.80 5.55 1.49
N ARG A 51 -6.59 5.51 0.40
CA ARG A 51 -7.50 4.37 0.10
C ARG A 51 -6.81 3.28 -0.73
N ASP A 52 -5.80 3.67 -1.50
CA ASP A 52 -5.41 2.94 -2.71
C ASP A 52 -4.02 2.35 -2.67
N LEU A 53 -3.20 2.68 -1.67
CA LEU A 53 -1.90 2.04 -1.44
C LEU A 53 -1.93 1.22 -0.15
N LEU A 54 -1.50 -0.03 -0.21
CA LEU A 54 -1.19 -0.88 0.94
C LEU A 54 0.31 -0.95 1.12
N VAL A 55 0.78 -0.75 2.35
CA VAL A 55 2.20 -0.76 2.71
C VAL A 55 2.44 -1.71 3.88
N ALA A 56 3.36 -2.65 3.71
CA ALA A 56 3.82 -3.56 4.76
C ALA A 56 5.34 -3.43 4.93
N PRO A 57 5.82 -2.50 5.77
CA PRO A 57 7.25 -2.28 5.94
C PRO A 57 7.96 -3.52 6.50
N VAL A 58 9.09 -3.88 5.88
CA VAL A 58 10.03 -4.85 6.45
C VAL A 58 10.63 -4.26 7.72
N HIS A 59 10.36 -4.88 8.85
CA HIS A 59 10.82 -4.41 10.17
C HIS A 59 11.81 -5.37 10.85
N GLU A 60 12.27 -6.40 10.14
CA GLU A 60 13.29 -7.34 10.62
C GLU A 60 14.56 -7.25 9.79
N GLN A 61 15.72 -7.29 10.45
CA GLN A 61 17.02 -7.19 9.79
C GLN A 61 17.34 -8.46 8.99
N GLY A 62 18.00 -8.30 7.85
CA GLY A 62 18.51 -9.42 7.03
C GLY A 62 17.47 -10.07 6.12
N ARG A 63 16.21 -9.61 6.15
CA ARG A 63 15.15 -10.11 5.28
C ARG A 63 15.33 -9.65 3.83
N ARG A 64 15.00 -10.54 2.90
CA ARG A 64 14.92 -10.28 1.45
C ARG A 64 13.54 -10.55 0.86
N ASP A 65 12.65 -11.06 1.69
CA ASP A 65 11.24 -11.32 1.42
C ASP A 65 10.41 -10.77 2.59
N TRP A 66 9.10 -10.69 2.39
CA TRP A 66 8.17 -10.29 3.44
C TRP A 66 6.82 -10.95 3.26
N THR A 67 6.29 -11.48 4.37
CA THR A 67 4.93 -12.04 4.42
C THR A 67 3.98 -10.98 4.94
N LEU A 68 2.84 -10.81 4.27
CA LEU A 68 1.80 -9.86 4.64
C LEU A 68 0.43 -10.37 4.24
N TYR A 69 -0.61 -9.68 4.72
CA TYR A 69 -1.99 -9.94 4.32
C TYR A 69 -2.48 -8.92 3.29
N LEU A 70 -3.14 -9.39 2.23
CA LEU A 70 -3.93 -8.55 1.35
C LEU A 70 -5.42 -8.78 1.63
N PRO A 71 -6.23 -7.75 1.93
CA PRO A 71 -7.67 -7.92 1.96
C PRO A 71 -8.19 -8.16 0.54
N GLU A 72 -9.38 -8.75 0.41
CA GLU A 72 -9.98 -9.07 -0.90
C GLU A 72 -10.16 -7.82 -1.78
N ASP A 73 -9.27 -7.67 -2.77
CA ASP A 73 -9.26 -6.64 -3.80
C ASP A 73 -8.34 -7.11 -4.95
N ASN A 74 -8.24 -6.34 -6.02
CA ASN A 74 -7.22 -6.53 -7.06
C ASN A 74 -6.02 -5.63 -6.76
N TRP A 75 -4.95 -6.21 -6.23
CA TRP A 75 -3.74 -5.50 -5.83
C TRP A 75 -2.65 -5.64 -6.87
N ILE A 76 -1.94 -4.55 -7.18
CA ILE A 76 -0.81 -4.55 -8.10
C ILE A 76 0.45 -4.19 -7.31
N ASN A 77 1.47 -5.04 -7.37
CA ASN A 77 2.77 -4.75 -6.77
C ASN A 77 3.41 -3.53 -7.46
N ALA A 78 3.80 -2.53 -6.67
CA ALA A 78 4.30 -1.25 -7.18
C ALA A 78 5.62 -1.35 -7.96
N TRP A 79 6.38 -2.44 -7.80
CA TRP A 79 7.70 -2.61 -8.41
C TRP A 79 7.69 -3.63 -9.56
N THR A 80 6.94 -4.72 -9.42
CA THR A 80 6.89 -5.78 -10.44
C THR A 80 5.72 -5.60 -11.41
N GLY A 81 4.64 -4.93 -10.99
CA GLY A 81 3.39 -4.84 -11.75
C GLY A 81 2.56 -6.13 -11.72
N GLU A 82 2.99 -7.13 -10.94
CA GLU A 82 2.24 -8.37 -10.73
C GLU A 82 0.90 -8.07 -10.05
N THR A 83 -0.16 -8.72 -10.53
CA THR A 83 -1.50 -8.63 -9.94
C THR A 83 -1.72 -9.78 -8.97
N LEU A 84 -2.11 -9.45 -7.75
CA LEU A 84 -2.34 -10.37 -6.64
C LEU A 84 -3.77 -10.17 -6.13
N ARG A 85 -4.34 -11.25 -5.60
CA ARG A 85 -5.66 -11.27 -4.96
C ARG A 85 -5.47 -11.43 -3.45
N GLY A 86 -6.55 -11.25 -2.69
CA GLY A 86 -6.53 -11.31 -1.24
C GLY A 86 -5.92 -12.60 -0.65
N GLY A 87 -5.67 -12.57 0.65
CA GLY A 87 -5.02 -13.64 1.40
C GLY A 87 -3.62 -13.28 1.89
N GLU A 88 -3.01 -14.22 2.60
CA GLU A 88 -1.61 -14.13 3.01
C GLU A 88 -0.70 -14.45 1.83
N ILE A 89 0.27 -13.56 1.59
CA ILE A 89 1.24 -13.69 0.50
C ILE A 89 2.65 -13.44 1.02
N THR A 90 3.64 -13.99 0.33
CA THR A 90 5.06 -13.67 0.54
C THR A 90 5.64 -13.13 -0.75
N VAL A 91 6.30 -11.98 -0.68
CA VAL A 91 6.89 -11.30 -1.85
C VAL A 91 8.36 -10.97 -1.61
N ASP A 92 9.13 -10.87 -2.69
CA ASP A 92 10.47 -10.31 -2.66
C ASP A 92 10.44 -8.86 -2.14
N ALA A 93 11.31 -8.57 -1.19
CA ALA A 93 11.45 -7.28 -0.51
C ALA A 93 12.93 -6.88 -0.33
N PRO A 94 13.75 -6.84 -1.39
CA PRO A 94 15.11 -6.35 -1.29
C PRO A 94 15.12 -4.86 -0.92
N LEU A 95 16.26 -4.37 -0.40
CA LEU A 95 16.44 -2.94 -0.11
C LEU A 95 16.09 -2.08 -1.33
N GLY A 96 15.26 -1.06 -1.11
CA GLY A 96 14.76 -0.16 -2.15
C GLY A 96 13.43 -0.56 -2.78
N LYS A 97 12.94 -1.79 -2.56
CA LYS A 97 11.64 -2.28 -3.04
C LYS A 97 10.79 -2.81 -1.87
N PRO A 98 10.34 -1.94 -0.95
CA PRO A 98 9.50 -2.37 0.18
C PRO A 98 8.17 -2.96 -0.31
N PRO A 99 7.52 -3.89 0.40
CA PRO A 99 6.21 -4.42 0.02
C PRO A 99 5.16 -3.30 -0.05
N VAL A 100 4.80 -2.92 -1.28
CA VAL A 100 3.86 -1.84 -1.59
C VAL A 100 2.98 -2.28 -2.74
N PHE A 101 1.67 -2.15 -2.55
CA PHE A 101 0.66 -2.57 -3.51
C PHE A 101 -0.34 -1.44 -3.73
N TYR A 102 -0.85 -1.31 -4.95
CA TYR A 102 -1.92 -0.37 -5.25
C TYR A 102 -3.14 -1.07 -5.82
N ARG A 103 -4.33 -0.51 -5.60
CA ARG A 103 -5.57 -1.04 -6.17
C ARG A 103 -5.59 -0.89 -7.68
N ALA A 104 -5.90 -1.96 -8.41
CA ALA A 104 -5.99 -1.94 -9.86
C ALA A 104 -7.02 -0.91 -10.38
N GLU A 105 -8.11 -0.72 -9.63
CA GLU A 105 -9.19 0.21 -9.97
C GLU A 105 -8.98 1.64 -9.43
N SER A 106 -7.80 1.96 -8.91
CA SER A 106 -7.51 3.31 -8.43
C SER A 106 -7.50 4.33 -9.58
N GLU A 107 -8.12 5.49 -9.37
CA GLU A 107 -7.98 6.65 -10.27
C GLU A 107 -6.51 7.12 -10.40
N TRP A 108 -5.66 6.74 -9.44
CA TRP A 108 -4.23 7.03 -9.40
C TRP A 108 -3.36 5.90 -9.99
N ALA A 109 -3.94 4.84 -10.55
CA ALA A 109 -3.21 3.68 -11.07
C ALA A 109 -2.08 4.06 -12.04
N SER A 110 -2.31 5.04 -12.93
CA SER A 110 -1.29 5.53 -13.86
C SER A 110 -0.10 6.19 -13.15
N LEU A 111 -0.36 6.94 -12.05
CA LEU A 111 0.70 7.54 -11.23
C LEU A 111 1.51 6.43 -10.54
N PHE A 112 0.83 5.44 -9.95
CA PHE A 112 1.51 4.34 -9.25
C PHE A 112 2.31 3.45 -10.20
N ALA A 113 1.81 3.20 -11.40
CA ALA A 113 2.52 2.46 -12.43
C ALA A 113 3.85 3.11 -12.83
N SER A 114 3.96 4.45 -12.75
CA SER A 114 5.20 5.18 -13.04
C SER A 114 6.32 4.90 -12.02
N LEU A 115 5.99 4.42 -10.82
CA LEU A 115 6.99 4.08 -9.80
C LEU A 115 7.92 2.95 -10.23
N ARG A 116 7.47 2.06 -11.14
CA ARG A 116 8.29 0.97 -11.70
C ARG A 116 9.46 1.46 -12.55
N THR A 117 9.36 2.69 -13.07
CA THR A 117 10.33 3.27 -14.00
C THR A 117 11.25 4.30 -13.34
N ILE A 118 11.12 4.50 -12.03
CA ILE A 118 11.95 5.40 -11.22
C ILE A 118 13.12 4.62 -10.61
#